data_AF-A0A016CWS3-F1
#
_entry.id   AF-A0A016CWS3-F1
#
_cell.length_a   1.000
_cell.length_b   1.000
_cell.length_c   1.000
_cell.angle_alpha   90.00
_cell.angle_beta   90.00
_cell.angle_gamma   90.00
#
_symmetry.space_group_name_H-M   'P 1'
#
loop_
_entity.id
_entity.type
_entity.pdbx_description
1 polymer ?
#
loop_
_entity_poly.entity_id
_entity_poly.type
_entity_poly.pdbx_seq_one_letter_code
_entity_poly.pdbx_strand_id
1 'polypeptide(L)'
;MNRTALLQETSAWTDTVDLALCLFIYGVCNDCQFGYLSGSDFVNFMNLKPTSRPVTVRPKENLRVCYMVFSVSQTIRPRERGRLWAEEFLQRCGISKSYYDKHRNDVCAQGATRENRDYRKSIDNAIENARRLNRTP
;
A
#
# COMPACT_ATOMS: atom_id res chain seq x y z
N MET A 1 1.35 -0.60 34.00
CA MET A 1 1.50 -0.84 32.55
C MET A 1 2.52 -1.95 32.36
N ASN A 2 2.18 -3.08 31.71
CA ASN A 2 3.12 -4.20 31.56
C ASN A 2 4.01 -3.98 30.31
N ARG A 3 5.19 -4.62 30.29
CA ARG A 3 6.19 -4.48 29.21
C ARG A 3 5.65 -4.87 27.82
N THR A 4 4.76 -5.85 27.75
CA THR A 4 4.10 -6.29 26.52
C THR A 4 3.13 -5.23 25.98
N ALA A 5 2.37 -4.57 26.86
CA ALA A 5 1.49 -3.46 26.49
C ALA A 5 2.29 -2.25 25.98
N LEU A 6 3.40 -1.92 26.65
CA LEU A 6 4.32 -0.87 26.18
C LEU A 6 4.91 -1.24 24.81
N LEU A 7 5.35 -2.48 24.59
CA LEU A 7 5.88 -2.91 23.28
C LEU A 7 4.82 -2.86 22.17
N GLN A 8 3.57 -3.22 22.47
CA GLN A 8 2.46 -3.12 21.52
C GLN A 8 2.17 -1.65 21.18
N GLU A 9 2.11 -0.76 22.16
CA GLU A 9 1.97 0.68 21.94
C GLU A 9 3.12 1.23 21.11
N THR A 10 4.38 0.95 21.46
CA THR A 10 5.53 1.43 20.69
C THR A 10 5.54 0.88 19.25
N SER A 11 5.10 -0.37 19.05
CA SER A 11 4.98 -0.96 17.71
C SER A 11 3.90 -0.29 16.85
N ALA A 12 2.82 0.21 17.47
CA ALA A 12 1.78 0.96 16.77
C ALA A 12 2.28 2.31 16.23
N TRP A 13 3.36 2.86 16.82
CA TRP A 13 3.98 4.10 16.36
C TRP A 13 5.08 3.88 15.32
N THR A 14 5.66 2.69 15.22
CA THR A 14 6.65 2.39 14.18
C THR A 14 6.01 2.25 12.81
N ASP A 15 6.56 2.99 11.84
CA ASP A 15 6.14 2.86 10.45
C ASP A 15 6.46 1.46 9.92
N THR A 16 5.48 0.88 9.23
CA THR A 16 5.59 -0.42 8.57
C THR A 16 6.05 -0.26 7.13
N VAL A 17 5.63 0.81 6.46
CA VAL A 17 5.99 1.16 5.09
C VAL A 17 6.91 2.36 5.13
N ASP A 18 8.07 2.21 4.47
CA ASP A 18 9.07 3.27 4.34
C ASP A 18 8.48 4.57 3.78
N LEU A 19 8.96 5.71 4.29
CA LEU A 19 8.44 7.03 3.93
C LEU A 19 8.64 7.32 2.44
N ALA A 20 9.81 7.02 1.87
CA ALA A 20 10.07 7.26 0.45
C ALA A 20 9.10 6.43 -0.41
N LEU A 21 8.89 5.16 -0.05
CA LEU A 21 7.90 4.33 -0.73
C LEU A 21 6.49 4.91 -0.62
N CYS A 22 6.07 5.40 0.55
CA CYS A 22 4.77 6.06 0.71
C CYS A 22 4.61 7.25 -0.24
N LEU A 23 5.64 8.09 -0.37
CA LEU A 23 5.61 9.28 -1.24
C LEU A 23 5.58 8.93 -2.73
N PHE A 24 6.33 7.91 -3.16
CA PHE A 24 6.27 7.46 -4.56
C PHE A 24 4.91 6.84 -4.89
N ILE A 25 4.33 6.03 -4.00
CA ILE A 25 2.99 5.46 -4.19
C ILE A 25 1.93 6.56 -4.16
N TYR A 26 2.07 7.57 -3.31
CA TYR A 26 1.20 8.76 -3.30
C TYR A 26 1.17 9.43 -4.67
N GLY A 27 2.33 9.65 -5.30
CA GLY A 27 2.42 10.25 -6.63
C GLY A 27 1.74 9.44 -7.75
N VAL A 28 1.58 8.13 -7.57
CA VAL A 28 0.89 7.26 -8.53
C VAL A 28 -0.61 7.16 -8.23
N CYS A 29 -0.99 7.03 -6.95
CA CYS A 29 -2.31 6.58 -6.56
C CYS A 29 -3.25 7.66 -6.01
N ASN A 30 -2.72 8.79 -5.52
CA ASN A 30 -3.55 9.86 -4.99
C ASN A 30 -4.38 10.51 -6.10
N ASP A 31 -5.66 10.73 -5.84
CA ASP A 31 -6.67 11.22 -6.79
C ASP A 31 -6.90 10.33 -8.04
N CYS A 32 -6.19 9.20 -8.16
CA CYS A 32 -6.30 8.24 -9.26
C CYS A 32 -6.97 6.92 -8.83
N GLN A 33 -6.36 6.20 -7.88
CA GLN A 33 -6.91 4.97 -7.30
C GLN A 33 -7.70 5.25 -6.02
N PHE A 34 -7.22 6.23 -5.25
CA PHE A 34 -7.89 6.73 -4.06
C PHE A 34 -8.48 8.11 -4.32
N GLY A 35 -9.50 8.49 -3.56
CA GLY A 35 -9.89 9.90 -3.47
C GLY A 35 -8.73 10.75 -2.97
N TYR A 36 -8.78 12.06 -3.19
CA TYR A 36 -7.74 12.97 -2.74
C TYR A 36 -7.49 12.89 -1.23
N LEU A 37 -6.22 12.69 -0.87
CA LEU A 37 -5.68 12.77 0.49
C LEU A 37 -4.54 13.79 0.52
N SER A 38 -4.30 14.40 1.69
CA SER A 38 -3.03 15.09 1.92
C SER A 38 -1.89 14.06 1.97
N GLY A 39 -0.65 14.50 1.75
CA GLY A 39 0.51 13.63 1.88
C GLY A 39 0.61 12.98 3.28
N SER A 40 0.29 13.73 4.34
CA SER A 40 0.30 13.21 5.72
C SER A 40 -0.78 12.14 5.94
N ASP A 41 -2.01 12.36 5.46
CA ASP A 41 -3.07 11.37 5.54
C ASP A 41 -2.71 10.12 4.74
N PHE A 42 -2.09 10.26 3.56
CA PHE A 42 -1.68 9.11 2.77
C PHE A 42 -0.59 8.28 3.45
N VAL A 43 0.42 8.93 4.05
CA VAL A 43 1.47 8.24 4.82
C VAL A 43 0.87 7.51 6.02
N ASN A 44 -0.04 8.15 6.75
CA ASN A 44 -0.75 7.51 7.86
C ASN A 44 -1.56 6.31 7.39
N PHE A 45 -2.29 6.45 6.28
CA PHE A 45 -3.07 5.38 5.68
C PHE A 45 -2.20 4.19 5.28
N MET A 46 -1.09 4.44 4.57
CA MET A 46 -0.10 3.41 4.20
C MET A 46 0.50 2.71 5.42
N ASN A 47 0.63 3.41 6.56
CA ASN A 47 1.14 2.85 7.80
C ASN A 47 0.07 2.31 8.76
N LEU A 48 -1.18 2.19 8.30
CA LEU A 48 -2.31 1.71 9.10
C LEU A 48 -2.57 2.56 10.36
N LYS A 49 -2.17 3.84 10.32
CA LYS A 49 -2.41 4.83 11.36
C LYS A 49 -3.73 5.59 11.10
N PRO A 50 -4.29 6.27 12.10
CA PRO A 50 -5.47 7.10 11.91
C PRO A 50 -5.23 8.22 10.89
N THR A 51 -6.23 8.47 10.05
CA THR A 51 -6.27 9.58 9.09
C THR A 51 -7.26 10.65 9.54
N SER A 52 -7.06 11.90 9.11
CA SER A 52 -7.98 13.00 9.46
C SER A 52 -9.36 12.83 8.83
N ARG A 53 -9.44 12.06 7.74
CA ARG A 53 -10.67 11.77 6.98
C ARG A 53 -10.70 10.31 6.54
N PRO A 54 -11.89 9.73 6.28
CA PRO A 54 -12.00 8.40 5.67
C PRO A 54 -11.32 8.35 4.31
N VAL A 55 -10.58 7.27 4.04
CA VAL A 55 -9.98 6.99 2.74
C VAL A 55 -10.97 6.22 1.88
N THR A 56 -11.15 6.64 0.63
CA THR A 56 -12.06 5.99 -0.33
C THR A 56 -11.29 5.45 -1.52
N VAL A 57 -11.55 4.19 -1.89
CA VAL A 57 -11.12 3.65 -3.19
C VAL A 57 -12.08 4.18 -4.25
N ARG A 58 -11.53 4.69 -5.36
CA ARG A 58 -12.35 5.20 -6.47
C ARG A 58 -13.06 4.03 -7.18
N PRO A 59 -14.25 4.25 -7.75
CA PRO A 59 -14.99 3.21 -8.44
C PRO A 59 -14.14 2.53 -9.52
N LYS A 60 -14.21 1.18 -9.58
CA LYS A 60 -13.49 0.33 -10.55
C LYS A 60 -11.97 0.24 -10.34
N GLU A 61 -11.41 0.79 -9.26
CA GLU A 61 -9.97 0.75 -8.99
C GLU A 61 -9.52 -0.41 -8.10
N ASN A 62 -10.44 -1.26 -7.60
CA ASN A 62 -10.12 -2.38 -6.71
C ASN A 62 -9.01 -3.28 -7.25
N LEU A 63 -9.01 -3.58 -8.55
CA LEU A 63 -7.98 -4.41 -9.18
C LEU A 63 -6.58 -3.78 -9.06
N ARG A 64 -6.47 -2.47 -9.30
CA ARG A 64 -5.21 -1.74 -9.22
C ARG A 64 -4.74 -1.59 -7.77
N VAL A 65 -5.68 -1.34 -6.85
CA VAL A 65 -5.39 -1.36 -5.41
C VAL A 65 -4.89 -2.72 -4.96
N CYS A 66 -5.46 -3.83 -5.44
CA CYS A 66 -4.97 -5.18 -5.14
C CYS A 66 -3.52 -5.38 -5.60
N TYR A 67 -3.17 -4.92 -6.80
CA TYR A 67 -1.79 -5.00 -7.29
C TYR A 67 -0.83 -4.17 -6.43
N MET A 68 -1.20 -2.92 -6.10
CA MET A 68 -0.39 -2.06 -5.24
C MET A 68 -0.16 -2.69 -3.86
N VAL A 69 -1.22 -3.21 -3.23
CA VAL A 69 -1.13 -3.88 -1.93
C VAL A 69 -0.23 -5.11 -2.01
N PHE A 70 -0.39 -5.94 -3.03
CA PHE A 70 0.50 -7.08 -3.25
C PHE A 70 1.95 -6.61 -3.37
N SER A 71 2.25 -5.65 -4.24
CA SER A 71 3.61 -5.18 -4.51
C SER A 71 4.26 -4.53 -3.28
N VAL A 72 3.55 -3.67 -2.55
CA VAL A 72 4.05 -3.05 -1.32
C VAL A 72 4.28 -4.09 -0.22
N SER A 73 3.38 -5.07 -0.05
CA SER A 73 3.55 -6.13 0.94
C SER A 73 4.84 -6.94 0.76
N GLN A 74 5.32 -7.08 -0.48
CA GLN A 74 6.58 -7.79 -0.77
C GLN A 74 7.83 -7.03 -0.31
N THR A 75 7.70 -5.71 -0.07
CA THR A 75 8.80 -4.85 0.42
C THR A 75 8.95 -4.91 1.93
N ILE A 76 7.90 -5.27 2.66
CA ILE A 76 7.87 -5.27 4.12
C ILE A 76 8.57 -6.53 4.65
N ARG A 77 9.42 -6.35 5.67
CA ARG A 77 10.12 -7.43 6.37
C ARG A 77 9.78 -7.42 7.87
N PRO A 78 9.60 -8.59 8.51
CA PRO A 78 9.57 -9.93 7.89
C PRO A 78 8.32 -10.14 7.00
N ARG A 79 8.33 -11.18 6.16
CA ARG A 79 7.25 -11.47 5.19
C ARG A 79 5.87 -11.55 5.85
N GLU A 80 5.81 -12.10 7.06
CA GLU A 80 4.57 -12.19 7.84
C GLU A 80 3.97 -10.82 8.19
N ARG A 81 4.82 -9.83 8.50
CA ARG A 81 4.37 -8.45 8.72
C ARG A 81 3.76 -7.86 7.45
N GLY A 82 4.34 -8.15 6.28
CA GLY A 82 3.78 -7.75 4.99
C GLY A 82 2.41 -8.38 4.71
N ARG A 83 2.22 -9.66 5.08
CA ARG A 83 0.93 -10.35 4.95
C ARG A 83 -0.16 -9.71 5.83
N LEU A 84 0.15 -9.49 7.11
CA LEU A 84 -0.78 -8.84 8.06
C LEU A 84 -1.10 -7.41 7.63
N TRP A 85 -0.10 -6.67 7.17
CA TRP A 85 -0.30 -5.33 6.62
C TRP A 85 -1.28 -5.34 5.44
N ALA A 86 -1.11 -6.28 4.50
CA ALA A 86 -1.99 -6.38 3.33
C ALA A 86 -3.44 -6.69 3.74
N GLU A 87 -3.65 -7.61 4.68
CA GLU A 87 -4.98 -7.98 5.18
C GLU A 87 -5.71 -6.79 5.80
N GLU A 88 -5.06 -6.09 6.74
CA GLU A 88 -5.62 -4.91 7.41
C GLU A 88 -5.83 -3.74 6.43
N PHE A 89 -4.90 -3.51 5.50
CA PHE A 89 -5.02 -2.46 4.50
C PHE A 89 -6.22 -2.69 3.55
N LEU A 90 -6.40 -3.94 3.08
CA LEU A 90 -7.54 -4.31 2.23
C LEU A 90 -8.87 -4.16 2.96
N GLN A 91 -8.93 -4.50 4.24
CA GLN A 91 -10.12 -4.29 5.06
C GLN A 91 -10.51 -2.80 5.11
N ARG A 92 -9.55 -1.90 5.30
CA ARG A 92 -9.78 -0.44 5.27
C ARG A 92 -10.22 0.07 3.90
N CYS A 93 -9.81 -0.62 2.83
CA CYS A 93 -10.23 -0.31 1.46
C CYS A 93 -11.62 -0.88 1.11
N GLY A 94 -12.24 -1.68 1.99
CA GLY A 94 -13.48 -2.39 1.68
C GLY A 94 -13.31 -3.48 0.62
N ILE A 95 -12.09 -4.00 0.45
CA ILE A 95 -11.78 -5.05 -0.53
C ILE A 95 -11.71 -6.39 0.18
N SER A 96 -12.56 -7.34 -0.23
CA SER A 96 -12.58 -8.67 0.38
C SER A 96 -11.30 -9.46 0.07
N LYS A 97 -10.90 -10.31 1.03
CA LYS A 97 -9.78 -11.24 0.87
C LYS A 97 -9.96 -12.17 -0.34
N SER A 98 -11.18 -12.66 -0.59
CA SER A 98 -11.48 -13.53 -1.73
C SER A 98 -11.29 -12.81 -3.08
N TYR A 99 -11.71 -11.54 -3.18
CA TYR A 99 -11.44 -10.73 -4.35
C TYR A 99 -9.94 -10.52 -4.55
N TYR A 100 -9.23 -10.11 -3.50
CA TYR A 100 -7.78 -9.92 -3.55
C TYR A 100 -7.02 -11.18 -3.96
N ASP A 101 -7.35 -12.33 -3.37
CA ASP A 101 -6.69 -13.61 -3.64
C ASP A 101 -6.84 -14.02 -5.11
N LYS A 102 -7.98 -13.70 -5.73
CA LYS A 102 -8.25 -13.97 -7.13
C LYS A 102 -7.58 -12.96 -8.08
N HIS A 103 -7.52 -11.68 -7.72
CA HIS A 103 -7.29 -10.60 -8.68
C HIS A 103 -5.94 -9.88 -8.55
N ARG A 104 -5.18 -10.08 -7.46
CA ARG A 104 -3.93 -9.34 -7.19
C ARG A 104 -2.87 -9.39 -8.31
N ASN A 105 -2.94 -10.38 -9.19
CA ASN A 105 -2.01 -10.57 -10.30
C ASN A 105 -2.62 -10.27 -11.69
N ASP A 106 -3.91 -9.94 -11.80
CA ASP A 106 -4.54 -9.79 -13.13
C ASP A 106 -4.00 -8.60 -13.91
N VAL A 107 -3.47 -7.59 -13.22
CA VAL A 107 -2.74 -6.46 -13.83
C VAL A 107 -1.47 -6.95 -14.58
N CYS A 108 -0.92 -8.10 -14.20
CA CYS A 108 0.23 -8.73 -14.85
C CYS A 108 -0.14 -9.69 -15.99
N ALA A 109 -1.43 -9.98 -16.21
CA ALA A 109 -1.85 -10.96 -17.21
C ALA A 109 -1.47 -10.53 -18.63
N GLN A 110 -1.19 -11.49 -19.52
CA GLN A 110 -0.83 -11.23 -20.92
C GLN A 110 -1.91 -10.42 -21.66
N GLY A 111 -3.19 -10.64 -21.31
CA GLY A 111 -4.33 -9.89 -21.84
C GLY A 111 -4.68 -8.60 -21.11
N ALA A 112 -3.87 -8.14 -20.15
CA ALA A 112 -4.15 -6.91 -19.40
C ALA A 112 -4.21 -5.69 -20.34
N THR A 113 -5.09 -4.73 -20.04
CA THR A 113 -5.23 -3.51 -20.85
C THR A 113 -3.96 -2.65 -20.79
N ARG A 114 -3.83 -1.69 -21.71
CA ARG A 114 -2.69 -0.76 -21.72
C ARG A 114 -2.59 0.01 -20.40
N GLU A 115 -3.71 0.50 -19.90
CA GLU A 115 -3.81 1.26 -18.65
C GLU A 115 -3.32 0.43 -17.47
N ASN A 116 -3.65 -0.86 -17.42
CA ASN A 116 -3.19 -1.75 -16.37
C ASN A 116 -1.68 -2.04 -16.47
N ARG A 117 -1.15 -2.21 -17.69
CA ARG A 117 0.30 -2.38 -17.89
C ARG A 117 1.08 -1.13 -17.50
N ASP A 118 0.58 0.05 -17.85
CA ASP A 118 1.21 1.32 -17.52
C ASP A 118 1.13 1.59 -16.01
N TYR A 119 -0.01 1.30 -15.38
CA TYR A 119 -0.15 1.36 -13.93
C TYR A 119 0.85 0.43 -13.21
N ARG A 120 0.96 -0.83 -13.65
CA ARG A 120 1.95 -1.77 -13.10
C ARG A 120 3.35 -1.18 -13.15
N LYS A 121 3.78 -0.65 -14.30
CA LYS A 121 5.10 -0.04 -14.46
C LYS A 121 5.30 1.10 -13.48
N SER A 122 4.30 1.95 -13.28
CA SER A 122 4.37 3.06 -12.32
C SER A 122 4.58 2.59 -10.88
N ILE A 123 3.87 1.53 -10.45
CA ILE A 123 4.06 0.93 -9.13
C ILE A 123 5.43 0.25 -8.99
N ASP A 124 5.86 -0.51 -9.99
CA ASP A 124 7.15 -1.20 -9.97
C ASP A 124 8.29 -0.18 -9.90
N ASN A 125 8.21 0.91 -10.67
CA ASN A 125 9.16 2.02 -10.66
C ASN A 125 9.14 2.76 -9.32
N ALA A 126 7.97 2.99 -8.71
CA ALA A 126 7.86 3.62 -7.39
C ALA A 126 8.63 2.82 -6.34
N ILE A 127 8.50 1.49 -6.35
CA ILE A 127 9.23 0.59 -5.45
C ILE A 127 10.73 0.62 -5.72
N GLU A 128 11.13 0.59 -7.00
CA GLU A 128 12.55 0.65 -7.34
C GLU A 128 13.19 1.98 -6.94
N ASN A 129 12.51 3.10 -7.19
CA ASN A 129 13.00 4.43 -6.82
C ASN A 129 13.14 4.59 -5.30
N ALA A 130 12.18 4.10 -4.51
CA ALA A 130 12.29 4.08 -3.05
C ALA A 130 13.52 3.28 -2.58
N ARG A 131 13.74 2.10 -3.17
CA ARG A 131 14.93 1.27 -2.85
C ARG A 131 16.24 1.96 -3.22
N ARG A 132 16.29 2.68 -4.35
CA ARG A 132 17.49 3.43 -4.78
C ARG A 132 17.77 4.59 -3.83
N LEU A 133 16.74 5.33 -3.42
CA LEU A 133 16.90 6.44 -2.49
C LEU A 133 17.48 5.95 -1.15
N ASN A 134 16.94 4.86 -0.60
CA ASN A 134 17.39 4.29 0.68
C ASN A 134 18.76 3.61 0.63
N ARG A 135 19.36 3.46 -0.56
CA ARG A 135 20.73 2.94 -0.74
C ARG A 135 21.76 4.05 -0.95
N THR A 136 21.31 5.30 -1.09
CA THR A 136 22.22 6.44 -1.25
C THR A 136 22.78 6.79 0.14
N PRO A 137 24.12 6.84 0.32
CA PRO A 137 24.74 7.08 1.62
C PRO A 137 24.35 8.40 2.27
#